data_AF-A0A497P114-F1
#
_entry.id   AF-A0A497P114-F1
#
_cell.length_a   1.000
_cell.length_b   1.000
_cell.length_c   1.000
_cell.angle_alpha   90.00
_cell.angle_beta   90.00
_cell.angle_gamma   90.00
#
_symmetry.space_group_name_H-M   'P 1'
#
loop_
_entity.id
_entity.type
_entity.pdbx_description
1 polymer ?
#
loop_
_entity_poly.entity_id
_entity_poly.type
_entity_poly.pdbx_seq_one_letter_code
_entity_poly.pdbx_strand_id
1 'polypeptide(L)'
;MDGLEAVKKAVEILKKNKIRWIHSTFVDIRGLMQDVVVPARKYIEGDAFLSGIGFDGSSIRGFKPIEESDMILKPDPETLA
;
A
#
# COMPACT_ATOMS: atom_id res chain seq x y z
N MET A 1 -18.39 9.32 1.12
CA MET A 1 -17.48 10.43 1.45
C MET A 1 -16.35 10.40 0.43
N ASP A 2 -15.90 11.56 -0.03
CA ASP A 2 -15.06 11.71 -1.22
C ASP A 2 -13.65 11.12 -1.00
N GLY A 3 -13.31 10.04 -1.72
CA GLY A 3 -12.02 9.36 -1.58
C GLY A 3 -10.82 10.24 -1.91
N LEU A 4 -11.02 11.32 -2.67
CA LEU A 4 -9.98 12.32 -2.93
C LEU A 4 -9.60 13.09 -1.66
N GLU A 5 -10.56 13.34 -0.78
CA GLU A 5 -10.33 14.07 0.47
C GLU A 5 -9.52 13.24 1.45
N ALA A 6 -9.81 11.94 1.55
CA ALA A 6 -9.03 11.00 2.36
C ALA A 6 -7.56 10.94 1.90
N VAL A 7 -7.32 10.88 0.59
CA VAL A 7 -5.96 10.89 0.01
C VAL A 7 -5.21 12.18 0.35
N LYS A 8 -5.84 13.35 0.19
CA LYS A 8 -5.23 14.64 0.55
C LYS A 8 -4.82 14.67 2.01
N LYS A 9 -5.72 14.29 2.91
CA LYS A 9 -5.48 14.23 4.35
C LYS A 9 -4.31 13.29 4.68
N ALA A 10 -4.25 12.11 4.08
CA ALA A 10 -3.14 11.18 4.26
C ALA A 10 -1.80 11.79 3.84
N VAL A 11 -1.74 12.41 2.64
CA VAL A 11 -0.52 13.08 2.14
C VAL A 11 -0.07 14.22 3.06
N GLU A 12 -1.00 15.01 3.59
CA GLU A 12 -0.69 16.07 4.55
C GLU A 12 -0.09 15.52 5.84
N ILE A 13 -0.66 14.44 6.39
CA ILE A 13 -0.14 13.77 7.59
C ILE A 13 1.29 13.28 7.35
N LEU A 14 1.55 12.64 6.20
CA LEU A 14 2.88 12.13 5.86
C LEU A 14 3.92 13.24 5.77
N LYS A 15 3.58 14.36 5.10
CA LYS A 15 4.46 15.54 4.97
C LYS A 15 4.71 16.20 6.33
N LYS A 16 3.66 16.44 7.10
CA LYS A 16 3.74 17.10 8.42
C LYS A 16 4.64 16.35 9.38
N ASN A 17 4.55 15.02 9.39
CA ASN A 17 5.35 14.16 10.28
C ASN A 17 6.73 13.77 9.70
N LYS A 18 7.09 14.28 8.51
CA LYS A 18 8.37 13.98 7.84
C LYS A 18 8.63 12.47 7.70
N ILE A 19 7.58 11.71 7.39
CA ILE A 19 7.66 10.26 7.24
C ILE A 19 8.59 9.92 6.06
N ARG A 20 9.46 8.93 6.26
CA ARG A 20 10.43 8.48 5.23
C ARG A 20 10.02 7.18 4.55
N TRP A 21 9.37 6.30 5.30
CA TRP A 21 8.98 4.95 4.88
C TRP A 21 7.57 4.65 5.33
N ILE A 22 6.84 3.89 4.53
CA ILE A 22 5.46 3.49 4.82
C ILE A 22 5.39 1.97 4.72
N HIS A 23 4.87 1.35 5.78
CA HIS A 23 4.49 -0.06 5.78
C HIS A 23 3.08 -0.18 5.21
N SER A 24 2.96 -0.91 4.11
CA SER A 24 1.68 -1.17 3.45
C SER A 24 1.29 -2.60 3.78
N THR A 25 0.36 -2.77 4.71
CA THR A 25 0.01 -4.09 5.25
C THR A 25 -1.23 -4.66 4.59
N PHE A 26 -1.24 -5.99 4.43
CA PHE A 26 -2.42 -6.76 4.03
C PHE A 26 -2.41 -8.11 4.75
N VAL A 27 -3.49 -8.88 4.61
CA VAL A 27 -3.65 -10.18 5.26
C VAL A 27 -3.73 -11.27 4.20
N ASP A 28 -2.93 -12.32 4.35
CA ASP A 28 -3.00 -13.49 3.47
C ASP A 28 -4.23 -14.37 3.79
N ILE A 29 -4.50 -15.40 2.98
CA ILE A 29 -5.68 -16.26 3.17
C ILE A 29 -5.66 -17.06 4.49
N ARG A 30 -4.52 -17.11 5.18
CA ARG A 30 -4.35 -17.81 6.47
C ARG A 30 -4.56 -16.86 7.64
N GLY A 31 -4.83 -15.58 7.40
CA GLY A 31 -4.96 -14.57 8.44
C GLY A 31 -3.63 -13.98 8.89
N LEU A 32 -2.51 -14.23 8.18
CA LEU A 32 -1.20 -13.67 8.54
C LEU A 32 -1.01 -12.30 7.90
N MET A 33 -0.57 -11.33 8.70
CA MET A 33 -0.19 -10.01 8.21
C MET A 33 1.10 -10.10 7.38
N GLN A 34 1.07 -9.47 6.21
CA GLN A 34 2.19 -9.28 5.31
C GLN A 34 2.39 -7.78 5.10
N ASP A 35 3.61 -7.35 4.79
CA ASP A 35 3.90 -5.94 4.54
C ASP A 35 4.83 -5.70 3.35
N VAL A 36 4.58 -4.58 2.67
CA VAL A 36 5.48 -4.02 1.66
C VAL A 36 5.91 -2.63 2.13
N VAL A 37 7.21 -2.44 2.28
CA VAL A 37 7.78 -1.17 2.74
C VAL A 37 8.26 -0.36 1.54
N VAL A 38 7.71 0.84 1.37
CA VAL A 38 8.11 1.74 0.28
C VAL A 38 8.47 3.12 0.80
N PRO A 39 9.31 3.88 0.06
CA PRO A 39 9.59 5.27 0.41
C PRO A 39 8.31 6.12 0.41
N ALA A 40 8.14 6.97 1.43
CA ALA A 40 6.94 7.81 1.59
C ALA A 40 6.66 8.73 0.38
N ARG A 41 7.70 9.07 -0.41
CA ARG A 41 7.55 9.83 -1.66
C ARG A 41 6.55 9.20 -2.63
N LYS A 42 6.46 7.86 -2.69
CA LYS A 42 5.53 7.13 -3.57
C LYS A 42 4.07 7.45 -3.25
N TYR A 43 3.77 7.72 -1.98
CA TYR A 43 2.44 8.14 -1.54
C TYR A 43 2.25 9.65 -1.72
N ILE A 44 3.26 10.45 -1.39
CA ILE A 44 3.23 11.92 -1.49
C ILE A 44 3.06 12.40 -2.94
N GLU A 45 3.69 11.73 -3.90
CA GLU A 45 3.60 11.99 -5.33
C GLU A 45 2.31 11.43 -5.96
N GLY A 46 1.57 10.61 -5.21
CA GLY A 46 0.28 10.05 -5.62
C GLY A 46 0.34 8.68 -6.32
N ASP A 47 1.51 8.24 -6.78
CA ASP A 47 1.71 6.96 -7.48
C ASP A 47 1.11 5.76 -6.72
N ALA A 48 1.38 5.65 -5.41
CA ALA A 48 0.92 4.53 -4.61
C ALA A 48 -0.60 4.50 -4.47
N PHE A 49 -1.25 5.66 -4.37
CA PHE A 49 -2.72 5.74 -4.31
C PHE A 49 -3.37 5.56 -5.68
N LEU A 50 -2.76 6.03 -6.76
CA LEU A 50 -3.32 5.97 -8.12
C LEU A 50 -3.09 4.60 -8.76
N SER A 51 -1.84 4.14 -8.82
CA SER A 51 -1.42 2.94 -9.53
C SER A 51 -1.28 1.73 -8.60
N GLY A 52 -1.19 1.94 -7.29
CA GLY A 52 -0.91 0.88 -6.32
C GLY A 52 0.58 0.55 -6.20
N ILE A 53 0.88 -0.46 -5.41
CA ILE A 53 2.24 -0.95 -5.15
C ILE A 53 2.33 -2.39 -5.68
N GLY A 54 3.22 -2.62 -6.65
CA GLY A 54 3.48 -3.95 -7.17
C GLY A 54 4.16 -4.85 -6.14
N PHE A 55 3.74 -6.11 -6.05
CA PHE A 55 4.39 -7.14 -5.23
C PHE A 55 4.26 -8.52 -5.88
N ASP A 56 5.14 -9.45 -5.48
CA ASP A 56 5.12 -10.84 -5.92
C ASP A 56 4.12 -11.65 -5.08
N GLY A 57 2.97 -11.94 -5.68
CA GLY A 57 1.93 -12.79 -5.12
C GLY A 57 2.29 -14.27 -5.04
N SER A 58 3.28 -14.74 -5.81
CA SER A 58 3.75 -16.13 -5.71
C SER A 58 4.55 -16.40 -4.44
N SER A 59 5.14 -15.34 -3.87
CA SER A 59 5.78 -15.36 -2.55
C SER A 59 4.77 -15.37 -1.39
N ILE A 60 3.47 -15.13 -1.65
CA ILE A 60 2.41 -15.15 -0.64
C ILE A 60 1.61 -16.43 -0.73
N ARG A 61 1.62 -17.22 0.36
CA ARG A 61 0.94 -18.53 0.36
C ARG A 61 -0.56 -18.36 0.11
N GLY A 62 -1.02 -18.98 -0.97
CA GLY A 62 -2.44 -19.04 -1.34
C GLY A 62 -2.92 -17.87 -2.20
N PHE A 63 -2.02 -17.04 -2.73
CA PHE A 63 -2.38 -15.95 -3.65
C PHE A 63 -2.28 -16.38 -5.11
N LYS A 64 -1.06 -16.46 -5.67
CA LYS A 64 -0.84 -16.72 -7.10
C LYS A 64 0.24 -17.78 -7.33
N PRO A 65 0.19 -18.54 -8.44
CA PRO A 65 1.32 -19.34 -8.89
C PRO A 65 2.41 -18.46 -9.51
N ILE A 66 3.57 -19.04 -9.84
CA ILE A 66 4.74 -18.29 -10.31
C ILE A 66 4.52 -17.67 -11.70
N GLU A 67 3.74 -18.30 -12.57
CA GLU A 67 3.40 -17.79 -13.90
C GLU A 67 2.40 -16.61 -13.90
N GLU A 68 1.76 -16.35 -12.76
CA GLU A 68 0.82 -15.23 -12.55
C GLU A 68 1.20 -14.41 -11.30
N SER A 69 2.50 -14.30 -11.02
CA SER A 69 3.02 -13.74 -9.77
C SER A 69 2.66 -12.29 -9.52
N ASP A 70 2.54 -11.47 -10.57
CA ASP A 70 2.42 -10.02 -10.41
C ASP A 70 1.07 -9.62 -9.79
N MET A 71 1.12 -8.92 -8.67
CA MET A 71 -0.05 -8.39 -7.98
C MET A 71 0.13 -6.92 -7.60
N ILE A 72 -1.00 -6.23 -7.41
CA ILE A 72 -1.04 -4.82 -6.99
C ILE A 72 -1.71 -4.73 -5.62
N LEU A 73 -0.99 -4.17 -4.65
CA LEU A 73 -1.54 -3.70 -3.39
C LEU A 73 -2.12 -2.30 -3.62
N LYS A 74 -3.44 -2.14 -3.46
CA LYS A 74 -4.13 -0.86 -3.56
C LYS A 74 -4.33 -0.28 -2.15
N PRO A 75 -3.59 0.77 -1.74
CA PRO A 75 -3.68 1.29 -0.38
C PRO A 75 -5.04 1.95 -0.12
N ASP A 76 -5.57 1.74 1.08
CA ASP A 76 -6.74 2.48 1.58
C ASP A 76 -6.28 3.68 2.42
N PRO A 77 -6.51 4.94 1.96
CA PRO A 77 -6.08 6.13 2.67
C PRO A 77 -6.76 6.34 4.03
N GLU A 78 -7.91 5.71 4.29
CA GLU A 78 -8.63 5.84 5.57
C GLU A 78 -7.97 5.02 6.70
N THR A 79 -7.05 4.11 6.36
CA THR A 79 -6.39 3.20 7.31
C THR A 79 -5.05 3.70 7.86
N LEU A 80 -4.63 4.92 7.50
CA LEU A 80 -3.37 5.49 7.99
C LEU A 80 -3.42 5.69 9.51
N ALA A 81 -2.47 5.07 10.23
CA ALA A 81 -2.35 5.07 11.69
C ALA A 81 -1.01 5.62 12.18
#